data_AF-A0A847DQV3-F1
#
_entry.id   AF-A0A847DQV3-F1
#
_cell.length_a   1.000
_cell.length_b   1.000
_cell.length_c   1.000
_cell.angle_alpha   90.00
_cell.angle_beta   90.00
_cell.angle_gamma   90.00
#
_symmetry.space_group_name_H-M   'P 1'
#
loop_
_entity.id
_entity.type
_entity.pdbx_description
1 polymer ?
#
loop_
_entity_poly.entity_id
_entity_poly.type
_entity_poly.pdbx_seq_one_letter_code
_entity_poly.pdbx_strand_id
1 'polypeptide(L)'
;MKHLLYEDNGEFRAATLMSEAGSSLQVELASGKRAKVKASHVVLRFDSPSPEALMPAARELAEQIDIEFLWECAPQEEFAFTDLAEEYFGGKPDAQQATALLLKLHASPVYFHRKGRGRYRPAPPETLRAALAALERKREQEARIEADAQAMIEGRLPPEVAAQAAWLLVRPDKMSLTWKAFDRALAATGKTPERLLLELGAFASPLDLHLARFAAEHFPHGFGIALSGDPLDGFRAAVEQLPLADIDTFSIDDSTTTEIDDSLSVRRIEGGWRIGVHIAAPGLAIPPGSEIDLLARERMSTVYMPGGKITMLPEPLIAACSLDEGREMPALSLYVDTDESGEVIVGQYSQAERVRVVANLRHDLLDGVYTEETLNQAAGSGAAGAGAAGSGAAGKVDSDAVAAVAADALPRFAEELRVLWRLTLALSAARERMRGKPEPRFRADFSFYLDPAPEGEEPLVRIVPRRRDSVLDRIVAEMAILANSEW
;
A
#
# COMPACT_ATOMS: atom_id res chain seq x y z
N MET A 1 4.03 -71.17 22.16
CA MET A 1 4.28 -69.82 21.63
C MET A 1 5.72 -69.40 21.83
N LYS A 2 6.53 -69.68 20.81
CA LYS A 2 7.98 -69.40 20.73
C LYS A 2 8.31 -67.93 20.45
N HIS A 3 7.38 -67.18 19.90
CA HIS A 3 7.57 -65.80 19.45
C HIS A 3 6.55 -64.87 20.11
N LEU A 4 6.87 -63.56 20.10
CA LEU A 4 6.03 -62.52 20.65
C LEU A 4 6.07 -61.25 19.82
N LEU A 5 4.96 -60.52 19.82
CA LEU A 5 4.83 -59.15 19.33
C LEU A 5 4.74 -58.23 20.56
N TYR A 6 5.53 -57.17 20.57
CA TYR A 6 5.56 -56.22 21.68
C TYR A 6 5.62 -54.79 21.16
N GLU A 7 5.20 -53.86 22.01
CA GLU A 7 5.25 -52.42 21.73
C GLU A 7 6.48 -51.78 22.39
N ASP A 8 7.22 -51.02 21.60
CA ASP A 8 8.45 -50.31 21.99
C ASP A 8 8.38 -48.88 21.44
N ASN A 9 8.30 -47.88 22.34
CA ASN A 9 8.20 -46.46 21.99
C ASN A 9 7.10 -46.11 20.95
N GLY A 10 5.97 -46.81 20.99
CA GLY A 10 4.86 -46.60 20.06
C GLY A 10 4.94 -47.41 18.76
N GLU A 11 6.01 -48.18 18.54
CA GLU A 11 6.14 -49.10 17.41
C GLU A 11 5.90 -50.55 17.82
N PHE A 12 5.36 -51.37 16.91
CA PHE A 12 5.21 -52.81 17.12
C PHE A 12 6.39 -53.57 16.53
N ARG A 13 6.96 -54.50 17.31
CA ARG A 13 8.12 -55.31 16.95
C ARG A 13 7.90 -56.77 17.31
N ALA A 14 8.39 -57.68 16.48
CA ALA A 14 8.34 -59.11 16.70
C ALA A 14 9.70 -59.66 17.15
N ALA A 15 9.70 -60.64 18.06
CA ALA A 15 10.92 -61.27 18.58
C ALA A 15 10.69 -62.72 19.01
N THR A 16 11.76 -63.50 19.14
CA THR A 16 11.73 -64.87 19.66
C THR A 16 11.96 -64.87 21.18
N LEU A 17 11.12 -65.56 21.94
CA LEU A 17 11.24 -65.65 23.39
C LEU A 17 12.40 -66.59 23.77
N MET A 18 13.35 -66.09 24.56
CA MET A 18 14.47 -66.88 25.06
C MET A 18 14.23 -67.37 26.49
N SER A 19 13.86 -66.47 27.39
CA SER A 19 13.57 -66.79 28.80
C SER A 19 12.58 -65.79 29.41
N GLU A 20 11.84 -66.23 30.42
CA GLU A 20 10.83 -65.44 31.13
C GLU A 20 11.14 -65.46 32.63
N ALA A 21 11.35 -64.28 33.21
CA ALA A 21 11.70 -64.11 34.62
C ALA A 21 10.87 -62.97 35.23
N GLY A 22 9.81 -63.33 35.96
CA GLY A 22 8.90 -62.37 36.58
C GLY A 22 8.25 -61.45 35.56
N SER A 23 8.37 -60.13 35.74
CA SER A 23 7.77 -59.12 34.84
C SER A 23 8.61 -58.80 33.60
N SER A 24 9.68 -59.56 33.33
CA SER A 24 10.61 -59.31 32.24
C SER A 24 10.90 -60.56 31.41
N LEU A 25 11.02 -60.35 30.11
CA LEU A 25 11.30 -61.35 29.09
C LEU A 25 12.65 -61.04 28.44
N GLN A 26 13.47 -62.05 28.23
CA GLN A 26 14.62 -61.97 27.32
C GLN A 26 14.19 -62.48 25.96
N VAL A 27 14.43 -61.67 24.93
CA VAL A 27 13.99 -61.94 23.57
C VAL A 27 15.13 -61.75 22.59
N GLU A 28 15.08 -62.45 21.46
CA GLU A 28 16.00 -62.31 20.34
C GLU A 28 15.26 -61.66 19.16
N LEU A 29 15.78 -60.53 18.69
CA LEU A 29 15.23 -59.82 17.54
C LEU A 29 15.59 -60.54 16.24
N ALA A 30 14.89 -60.23 15.14
CA ALA A 30 15.22 -60.75 13.81
C ALA A 30 16.68 -60.48 13.39
N SER A 31 17.32 -59.44 13.94
CA SER A 31 18.74 -59.12 13.73
C SER A 31 19.72 -59.98 14.54
N GLY A 32 19.25 -60.98 15.30
CA GLY A 32 20.07 -61.79 16.22
C GLY A 32 20.47 -61.07 17.52
N LYS A 33 20.08 -59.79 17.68
CA LYS A 33 20.35 -59.01 18.89
C LYS A 33 19.41 -59.42 20.02
N ARG A 34 19.97 -59.64 21.21
CA ARG A 34 19.19 -59.91 22.43
C ARG A 34 18.70 -58.61 23.06
N ALA A 35 17.45 -58.61 23.50
CA ALA A 35 16.80 -57.47 24.15
C ALA A 35 16.01 -57.93 25.38
N LYS A 36 15.77 -56.99 26.30
CA LYS A 36 14.94 -57.20 27.50
C LYS A 36 13.62 -56.45 27.33
N VAL A 37 12.51 -57.18 27.30
CA VAL A 37 11.15 -56.63 27.09
C VAL A 37 10.34 -56.83 28.37
N LYS A 38 9.57 -55.84 28.80
CA LYS A 38 8.66 -56.01 29.94
C LYS A 38 7.47 -56.85 29.50
N ALA A 39 7.04 -57.81 30.33
CA ALA A 39 5.91 -58.68 30.01
C ALA A 39 4.63 -57.88 29.70
N SER A 40 4.44 -56.72 30.35
CA SER A 40 3.31 -55.81 30.10
C SER A 40 3.33 -55.08 28.75
N HIS A 41 4.43 -55.15 27.99
CA HIS A 41 4.55 -54.56 26.65
C HIS A 41 4.22 -55.56 25.54
N VAL A 42 4.08 -56.84 25.88
CA VAL A 42 3.71 -57.88 24.91
C VAL A 42 2.24 -57.74 24.56
N VAL A 43 1.94 -57.69 23.26
CA VAL A 43 0.60 -57.55 22.71
C VAL A 43 0.11 -58.84 22.05
N LEU A 44 1.01 -59.73 21.61
CA LEU A 44 0.67 -61.05 21.05
C LEU A 44 1.77 -62.07 21.36
N ARG A 45 1.41 -63.34 21.58
CA ARG A 45 2.34 -64.47 21.55
C ARG A 45 1.93 -65.41 20.41
N PHE A 46 2.88 -66.00 19.70
CA PHE A 46 2.63 -66.86 18.54
C PHE A 46 3.72 -67.93 18.34
N ASP A 47 3.47 -68.91 17.47
CA ASP A 47 4.43 -69.99 17.15
C ASP A 47 4.95 -69.94 15.70
N SER A 48 4.18 -69.37 14.77
CA SER A 48 4.54 -69.15 13.36
C SER A 48 3.79 -67.93 12.81
N PRO A 49 4.29 -67.25 11.76
CA PRO A 49 5.60 -67.41 11.10
C PRO A 49 6.76 -66.92 11.99
N SER A 50 8.00 -66.91 11.49
CA SER A 50 9.14 -66.33 12.25
C SER A 50 8.97 -64.81 12.42
N PRO A 51 9.55 -64.17 13.45
CA PRO A 51 9.49 -62.73 13.64
C PRO A 51 9.96 -61.91 12.43
N GLU A 52 10.95 -62.42 11.69
CA GLU A 52 11.49 -61.80 10.47
C GLU A 52 10.48 -61.81 9.32
N ALA A 53 9.75 -62.92 9.15
CA ALA A 53 8.73 -63.05 8.12
C ALA A 53 7.40 -62.35 8.51
N LEU A 54 7.09 -62.24 9.81
CA LEU A 54 5.83 -61.71 10.29
C LEU A 54 5.62 -60.23 9.91
N MET A 55 6.59 -59.36 10.22
CA MET A 55 6.39 -57.92 10.11
C MET A 55 6.19 -57.42 8.66
N PRO A 56 6.96 -57.87 7.65
CA PRO A 56 6.70 -57.52 6.25
C PRO A 56 5.33 -58.01 5.78
N ALA A 57 5.00 -59.28 6.04
CA ALA A 57 3.74 -59.88 5.60
C ALA A 57 2.51 -59.25 6.28
N ALA A 58 2.63 -58.85 7.55
CA ALA A 58 1.58 -58.14 8.27
C ALA A 58 1.38 -56.71 7.75
N ARG A 59 2.44 -56.01 7.33
CA ARG A 59 2.31 -54.67 6.72
C ARG A 59 1.61 -54.72 5.37
N GLU A 60 2.01 -55.66 4.51
CA GLU A 60 1.36 -55.89 3.22
C GLU A 60 -0.12 -56.22 3.38
N LEU A 61 -0.45 -57.10 4.33
CA LEU A 61 -1.85 -57.42 4.62
C LEU A 61 -2.61 -56.22 5.22
N ALA A 62 -1.98 -55.38 6.05
CA ALA A 62 -2.62 -54.20 6.63
C ALA A 62 -3.04 -53.15 5.58
N GLU A 63 -2.29 -53.03 4.48
CA GLU A 63 -2.65 -52.16 3.36
C GLU A 63 -3.94 -52.63 2.65
N GLN A 64 -4.18 -53.94 2.65
CA GLN A 64 -5.37 -54.56 2.02
C GLN A 64 -6.62 -54.51 2.92
N ILE A 65 -6.49 -54.17 4.21
CA ILE A 65 -7.64 -54.05 5.11
C ILE A 65 -8.43 -52.78 4.78
N ASP A 66 -9.72 -52.93 4.53
CA ASP A 66 -10.65 -51.80 4.38
C ASP A 66 -10.96 -51.21 5.76
N ILE A 67 -10.59 -49.94 5.95
CA ILE A 67 -10.75 -49.26 7.24
C ILE A 67 -12.20 -48.89 7.54
N GLU A 68 -13.00 -48.60 6.51
CA GLU A 68 -14.39 -48.22 6.67
C GLU A 68 -15.19 -49.44 7.08
N PHE A 69 -15.02 -50.56 6.37
CA PHE A 69 -15.62 -51.84 6.75
C PHE A 69 -15.15 -52.33 8.12
N LEU A 70 -13.85 -52.19 8.43
CA LEU A 70 -13.32 -52.53 9.75
C LEU A 70 -13.97 -51.71 10.88
N TRP A 71 -14.28 -50.43 10.64
CA TRP A 71 -14.98 -49.57 11.60
C TRP A 71 -16.47 -49.93 11.72
N GLU A 72 -17.14 -50.29 10.62
CA GLU A 72 -18.53 -50.75 10.63
C GLU A 72 -18.73 -52.06 11.40
N CYS A 73 -17.78 -53.00 11.27
CA CYS A 73 -17.79 -54.27 11.99
C CYS A 73 -17.29 -54.15 13.43
N ALA A 74 -16.74 -53.01 13.86
CA ALA A 74 -16.14 -52.90 15.18
C ALA A 74 -17.18 -52.84 16.30
N PRO A 75 -16.94 -53.52 17.44
CA PRO A 75 -17.73 -53.33 18.65
C PRO A 75 -17.73 -51.86 19.08
N GLN A 76 -18.90 -51.33 19.47
CA GLN A 76 -19.04 -49.92 19.89
C GLN A 76 -18.35 -49.62 21.24
N GLU A 77 -17.99 -50.65 21.99
CA GLU A 77 -17.26 -50.57 23.25
C GLU A 77 -15.74 -50.68 23.04
N GLU A 78 -14.97 -50.73 24.14
CA GLU A 78 -13.54 -51.00 24.06
C GLU A 78 -13.25 -52.49 23.82
N PHE A 79 -12.54 -52.79 22.73
CA PHE A 79 -12.23 -54.16 22.31
C PHE A 79 -10.71 -54.41 22.25
N ALA A 80 -10.30 -55.67 22.32
CA ALA A 80 -8.93 -56.06 22.00
C ALA A 80 -8.78 -56.28 20.49
N PHE A 81 -7.65 -55.90 19.90
CA PHE A 81 -7.41 -56.04 18.47
C PHE A 81 -7.53 -57.49 17.96
N THR A 82 -7.28 -58.47 18.83
CA THR A 82 -7.44 -59.90 18.51
C THR A 82 -8.89 -60.29 18.31
N ASP A 83 -9.82 -59.69 19.07
CA ASP A 83 -11.25 -60.01 19.01
C ASP A 83 -11.84 -59.49 17.70
N LEU A 84 -11.48 -58.25 17.33
CA LEU A 84 -11.87 -57.68 16.04
C LEU A 84 -11.20 -58.41 14.86
N ALA A 85 -9.99 -58.97 15.04
CA ALA A 85 -9.35 -59.80 14.02
C ALA A 85 -10.07 -61.13 13.80
N GLU A 86 -10.60 -61.73 14.86
CA GLU A 86 -11.41 -62.94 14.72
C GLU A 86 -12.70 -62.68 13.93
N GLU A 87 -13.34 -61.55 14.18
CA GLU A 87 -14.56 -61.13 13.47
C GLU A 87 -14.29 -60.76 12.01
N TYR A 88 -13.27 -59.93 11.75
CA TYR A 88 -12.95 -59.45 10.39
C TYR A 88 -12.49 -60.58 9.46
N PHE A 89 -11.70 -61.54 9.95
CA PHE A 89 -11.20 -62.67 9.15
C PHE A 89 -12.11 -63.91 9.20
N GLY A 90 -13.21 -63.87 9.94
CA GLY A 90 -14.21 -64.95 9.99
C GLY A 90 -13.74 -66.21 10.73
N GLY A 91 -12.83 -66.08 11.69
CA GLY A 91 -12.27 -67.19 12.47
C GLY A 91 -11.01 -66.80 13.23
N LYS A 92 -10.51 -67.70 14.09
CA LYS A 92 -9.35 -67.42 14.96
C LYS A 92 -8.16 -66.91 14.13
N PRO A 93 -7.72 -65.65 14.32
CA PRO A 93 -6.73 -65.03 13.45
C PRO A 93 -5.36 -65.66 13.70
N ASP A 94 -4.61 -65.89 12.64
CA ASP A 94 -3.20 -66.22 12.76
C ASP A 94 -2.38 -64.99 13.21
N ALA A 95 -1.09 -65.19 13.48
CA ALA A 95 -0.25 -64.12 13.97
C ALA A 95 -0.11 -62.97 12.95
N GLN A 96 -0.12 -63.28 11.66
CA GLN A 96 -0.01 -62.29 10.59
C GLN A 96 -1.29 -61.44 10.51
N GLN A 97 -2.45 -62.08 10.51
CA GLN A 97 -3.77 -61.44 10.50
C GLN A 97 -3.97 -60.53 11.72
N ALA A 98 -3.70 -61.04 12.92
CA ALA A 98 -3.80 -60.26 14.15
C ALA A 98 -2.84 -59.06 14.16
N THR A 99 -1.61 -59.25 13.68
CA THR A 99 -0.61 -58.17 13.58
C THR A 99 -1.01 -57.13 12.52
N ALA A 100 -1.51 -57.56 11.36
CA ALA A 100 -1.94 -56.67 10.28
C ALA A 100 -3.08 -55.76 10.74
N LEU A 101 -4.07 -56.32 11.42
CA LEU A 101 -5.17 -55.54 11.96
C LEU A 101 -4.70 -54.56 13.04
N LEU A 102 -3.82 -54.99 13.95
CA LEU A 102 -3.23 -54.10 14.94
C LEU A 102 -2.51 -52.89 14.29
N LEU A 103 -1.74 -53.14 13.23
CA LEU A 103 -1.07 -52.09 12.46
C LEU A 103 -2.08 -51.14 11.81
N LYS A 104 -3.15 -51.67 11.21
CA LYS A 104 -4.20 -50.86 10.56
C LYS A 104 -4.95 -49.96 11.54
N LEU A 105 -5.35 -50.50 12.70
CA LEU A 105 -5.99 -49.73 13.77
C LEU A 105 -5.07 -48.61 14.26
N HIS A 106 -3.80 -48.92 14.48
CA HIS A 106 -2.83 -47.96 14.98
C HIS A 106 -2.53 -46.82 14.00
N ALA A 107 -2.51 -47.14 12.71
CA ALA A 107 -2.31 -46.16 11.63
C ALA A 107 -3.55 -45.30 11.34
N SER A 108 -4.71 -45.60 11.95
CA SER A 108 -6.00 -44.98 11.63
C SER A 108 -6.65 -44.30 12.86
N PRO A 109 -5.98 -43.32 13.50
CA PRO A 109 -6.47 -42.71 14.75
C PRO A 109 -7.77 -41.92 14.62
N VAL A 110 -8.17 -41.56 13.40
CA VAL A 110 -9.45 -40.92 13.08
C VAL A 110 -10.62 -41.91 13.24
N TYR A 111 -10.39 -43.17 12.88
CA TYR A 111 -11.38 -44.24 12.98
C TYR A 111 -11.35 -44.92 14.35
N PHE A 112 -10.17 -45.07 14.97
CA PHE A 112 -10.00 -45.82 16.21
C PHE A 112 -9.19 -45.07 17.25
N HIS A 113 -9.80 -44.82 18.39
CA HIS A 113 -9.14 -44.21 19.54
C HIS A 113 -8.46 -45.28 20.38
N ARG A 114 -7.15 -45.14 20.57
CA ARG A 114 -6.35 -46.01 21.44
C ARG A 114 -6.77 -45.85 22.91
N LYS A 115 -7.06 -46.96 23.60
CA LYS A 115 -7.44 -46.98 25.04
C LYS A 115 -6.42 -47.72 25.92
N GLY A 116 -5.58 -48.55 25.32
CA GLY A 116 -4.50 -49.27 26.00
C GLY A 116 -3.55 -49.91 25.00
N ARG A 117 -2.68 -50.81 25.46
CA ARG A 117 -1.87 -51.64 24.56
C ARG A 117 -2.76 -52.71 23.94
N GLY A 118 -2.87 -52.71 22.61
CA GLY A 118 -3.75 -53.62 21.89
C GLY A 118 -5.25 -53.38 22.13
N ARG A 119 -5.65 -52.28 22.77
CA ARG A 119 -7.07 -51.96 23.02
C ARG A 119 -7.48 -50.66 22.36
N TYR A 120 -8.61 -50.70 21.68
CA TYR A 120 -9.15 -49.61 20.87
C TYR A 120 -10.65 -49.45 21.09
N ARG A 121 -11.16 -48.29 20.69
CA ARG A 121 -12.60 -48.00 20.62
C ARG A 121 -12.87 -47.28 19.31
N PRO A 122 -13.94 -47.59 18.57
CA PRO A 122 -14.24 -46.86 17.35
C PRO A 122 -14.59 -45.41 17.69
N ALA A 123 -14.26 -44.49 16.78
CA ALA A 123 -14.69 -43.11 16.88
C ALA A 123 -16.22 -43.06 16.73
N PRO A 124 -16.94 -42.26 17.56
CA PRO A 124 -18.38 -42.08 17.38
C PRO A 124 -18.72 -41.56 15.97
N PRO A 125 -19.85 -41.96 15.35
CA PRO A 125 -20.17 -41.61 13.97
C PRO A 125 -20.10 -40.11 13.65
N GLU A 126 -20.62 -39.25 14.54
CA GLU A 126 -20.57 -37.80 14.36
C GLU A 126 -19.14 -37.24 14.46
N THR A 127 -18.32 -37.78 15.37
CA THR A 127 -16.90 -37.39 15.51
C THR A 127 -16.10 -37.83 14.29
N LEU A 128 -16.32 -39.06 13.81
CA LEU A 128 -15.68 -39.59 12.61
C LEU A 128 -16.05 -38.76 11.38
N ARG A 129 -17.35 -38.50 11.17
CA ARG A 129 -17.83 -37.66 10.06
C ARG A 129 -17.21 -36.28 10.08
N ALA A 130 -17.19 -35.61 11.24
CA ALA A 130 -16.59 -34.28 11.39
C ALA A 130 -15.08 -34.30 11.12
N ALA A 131 -14.37 -35.33 11.59
CA ALA A 131 -12.93 -35.48 11.38
C ALA A 131 -12.57 -35.77 9.91
N LEU A 132 -13.31 -36.67 9.25
CA LEU A 132 -13.15 -36.96 7.82
C LEU A 132 -13.46 -35.72 6.97
N ALA A 133 -14.56 -35.02 7.25
CA ALA A 133 -14.90 -33.77 6.55
C ALA A 133 -13.87 -32.65 6.81
N ALA A 134 -13.22 -32.60 7.97
CA ALA A 134 -12.13 -31.67 8.23
C ALA A 134 -10.86 -32.03 7.44
N LEU A 135 -10.53 -33.33 7.34
CA LEU A 135 -9.39 -33.82 6.58
C LEU A 135 -9.58 -33.56 5.07
N GLU A 136 -10.79 -33.83 4.57
CA GLU A 136 -11.17 -33.57 3.18
C GLU A 136 -11.07 -32.07 2.85
N ARG A 137 -11.69 -31.20 3.65
CA ARG A 137 -11.57 -29.74 3.48
C ARG A 137 -10.11 -29.27 3.51
N LYS A 138 -9.29 -29.81 4.40
CA LYS A 138 -7.85 -29.48 4.46
C LYS A 138 -7.12 -29.93 3.19
N ARG A 139 -7.45 -31.11 2.67
CA ARG A 139 -6.89 -31.64 1.41
C ARG A 139 -7.31 -30.78 0.23
N GLU A 140 -8.58 -30.37 0.15
CA GLU A 140 -9.09 -29.45 -0.89
C GLU A 140 -8.41 -28.08 -0.83
N GLN A 141 -8.24 -27.52 0.38
CA GLN A 141 -7.54 -26.27 0.59
C GLN A 141 -6.08 -26.34 0.15
N GLU A 142 -5.36 -27.41 0.51
CA GLU A 142 -3.97 -27.61 0.07
C GLU A 142 -3.87 -27.81 -1.44
N ALA A 143 -4.79 -28.58 -2.04
CA ALA A 143 -4.84 -28.76 -3.49
C ALA A 143 -5.13 -27.44 -4.21
N ARG A 144 -5.98 -26.57 -3.65
CA ARG A 144 -6.26 -25.25 -4.20
C ARG A 144 -5.04 -24.32 -4.09
N ILE A 145 -4.37 -24.30 -2.94
CA ILE A 145 -3.12 -23.55 -2.73
C ILE A 145 -2.08 -23.96 -3.78
N GLU A 146 -1.92 -25.27 -3.97
CA GLU A 146 -0.96 -25.81 -4.93
C GLU A 146 -1.33 -25.46 -6.37
N ALA A 147 -2.61 -25.59 -6.74
CA ALA A 147 -3.07 -25.26 -8.08
C ALA A 147 -2.91 -23.76 -8.42
N ASP A 148 -3.24 -22.87 -7.48
CA ASP A 148 -3.10 -21.42 -7.68
C ASP A 148 -1.62 -21.01 -7.69
N ALA A 149 -0.78 -21.61 -6.83
CA ALA A 149 0.66 -21.40 -6.84
C ALA A 149 1.29 -21.82 -8.17
N GLN A 150 0.94 -23.02 -8.66
CA GLN A 150 1.42 -23.54 -9.94
C GLN A 150 0.96 -22.68 -11.11
N ALA A 151 -0.28 -22.18 -11.09
CA ALA A 151 -0.76 -21.24 -12.10
C ALA A 151 0.10 -19.97 -12.17
N MET A 152 0.46 -19.39 -11.02
CA MET A 152 1.34 -18.21 -10.97
C MET A 152 2.76 -18.51 -11.42
N ILE A 153 3.31 -19.67 -11.08
CA ILE A 153 4.63 -20.12 -11.58
C ILE A 153 4.63 -20.21 -13.11
N GLU A 154 3.52 -20.66 -13.70
CA GLU A 154 3.31 -20.74 -15.14
C GLU A 154 2.91 -19.41 -15.81
N GLY A 155 2.87 -18.30 -15.06
CA GLY A 155 2.54 -16.98 -15.60
C GLY A 155 1.04 -16.70 -15.78
N ARG A 156 0.16 -17.49 -15.15
CA ARG A 156 -1.29 -17.27 -15.17
C ARG A 156 -1.76 -16.67 -13.84
N LEU A 157 -2.44 -15.53 -13.89
CA LEU A 157 -2.98 -14.84 -12.72
C LEU A 157 -4.28 -15.48 -12.21
N PRO A 158 -4.34 -16.02 -10.99
CA PRO A 158 -5.59 -16.48 -10.39
C PRO A 158 -6.52 -15.30 -10.06
N PRO A 159 -7.86 -15.41 -10.26
CA PRO A 159 -8.79 -14.30 -10.02
C PRO A 159 -8.77 -13.76 -8.57
N GLU A 160 -8.63 -14.64 -7.59
CA GLU A 160 -8.55 -14.26 -6.17
C GLU A 160 -7.28 -13.46 -5.85
N VAL A 161 -6.17 -13.79 -6.54
CA VAL A 161 -4.91 -13.03 -6.42
C VAL A 161 -5.06 -11.68 -7.09
N ALA A 162 -5.70 -11.61 -8.27
CA ALA A 162 -5.98 -10.34 -8.96
C ALA A 162 -6.82 -9.39 -8.09
N ALA A 163 -7.90 -9.90 -7.49
CA ALA A 163 -8.79 -9.11 -6.62
C ALA A 163 -8.09 -8.58 -5.35
N GLN A 164 -7.05 -9.26 -4.88
CA GLN A 164 -6.33 -8.94 -3.65
C GLN A 164 -4.92 -8.40 -3.91
N ALA A 165 -4.52 -8.15 -5.17
CA ALA A 165 -3.14 -7.89 -5.54
C ALA A 165 -2.50 -6.74 -4.74
N ALA A 166 -3.20 -5.61 -4.60
CA ALA A 166 -2.72 -4.48 -3.80
C ALA A 166 -2.62 -4.82 -2.30
N TRP A 167 -3.61 -5.54 -1.76
CA TRP A 167 -3.63 -5.94 -0.34
C TRP A 167 -2.52 -6.94 0.01
N LEU A 168 -2.15 -7.82 -0.94
CA LEU A 168 -1.02 -8.73 -0.78
C LEU A 168 0.31 -7.98 -0.59
N LEU A 169 0.44 -6.75 -1.12
CA LEU A 169 1.62 -5.91 -0.97
C LEU A 169 1.64 -5.08 0.32
N VAL A 170 0.47 -4.69 0.84
CA VAL A 170 0.37 -3.75 1.97
C VAL A 170 0.14 -4.48 3.30
N ARG A 171 -0.94 -5.28 3.39
CA ARG A 171 -1.37 -5.97 4.61
C ARG A 171 -1.92 -7.36 4.25
N PRO A 172 -1.06 -8.32 3.87
CA PRO A 172 -1.50 -9.65 3.51
C PRO A 172 -2.08 -10.40 4.72
N ASP A 173 -3.24 -11.04 4.54
CA ASP A 173 -3.72 -12.05 5.47
C ASP A 173 -2.91 -13.34 5.29
N LYS A 174 -1.91 -13.54 6.16
CA LYS A 174 -1.01 -14.70 6.10
C LYS A 174 -1.71 -16.05 6.27
N MET A 175 -2.92 -16.06 6.84
CA MET A 175 -3.69 -17.29 7.05
C MET A 175 -4.57 -17.64 5.85
N SER A 176 -4.86 -16.67 4.98
CA SER A 176 -5.65 -16.87 3.77
C SER A 176 -5.03 -17.89 2.81
N LEU A 177 -5.88 -18.57 2.04
CA LEU A 177 -5.44 -19.49 0.99
C LEU A 177 -4.68 -18.73 -0.11
N THR A 178 -5.18 -17.54 -0.49
CA THR A 178 -4.57 -16.64 -1.48
C THR A 178 -3.13 -16.29 -1.13
N TRP A 179 -2.87 -15.87 0.12
CA TRP A 179 -1.50 -15.59 0.56
C TRP A 179 -0.63 -16.84 0.53
N LYS A 180 -1.10 -17.98 1.02
CA LYS A 180 -0.29 -19.22 1.03
C LYS A 180 0.09 -19.67 -0.37
N ALA A 181 -0.81 -19.54 -1.34
CA ALA A 181 -0.52 -19.81 -2.74
C ALA A 181 0.51 -18.82 -3.30
N PHE A 182 0.33 -17.53 -3.02
CA PHE A 182 1.22 -16.46 -3.45
C PHE A 182 2.64 -16.61 -2.86
N ASP A 183 2.75 -16.86 -1.55
CA ASP A 183 4.00 -17.10 -0.84
C ASP A 183 4.75 -18.32 -1.39
N ARG A 184 4.02 -19.41 -1.72
CA ARG A 184 4.59 -20.59 -2.38
C ARG A 184 5.13 -20.27 -3.78
N ALA A 185 4.39 -19.49 -4.58
CA ALA A 185 4.85 -19.04 -5.89
C ALA A 185 6.08 -18.11 -5.79
N LEU A 186 6.12 -17.22 -4.79
CA LEU A 186 7.29 -16.37 -4.52
C LEU A 186 8.51 -17.20 -4.15
N ALA A 187 8.36 -18.18 -3.25
CA ALA A 187 9.44 -19.09 -2.86
C ALA A 187 9.98 -19.90 -4.05
N ALA A 188 9.10 -20.37 -4.95
CA ALA A 188 9.49 -21.14 -6.12
C ALA A 188 10.16 -20.30 -7.21
N THR A 189 9.71 -19.06 -7.43
CA THR A 189 10.22 -18.19 -8.50
C THR A 189 11.41 -17.32 -8.08
N GLY A 190 11.59 -17.08 -6.78
CA GLY A 190 12.62 -16.18 -6.24
C GLY A 190 12.39 -14.70 -6.54
N LYS A 191 11.21 -14.32 -7.02
CA LYS A 191 10.85 -12.94 -7.37
C LYS A 191 10.37 -12.16 -6.16
N THR A 192 10.46 -10.82 -6.23
CA THR A 192 9.77 -9.96 -5.26
C THR A 192 8.25 -10.00 -5.51
N PRO A 193 7.43 -9.72 -4.48
CA PRO A 193 5.97 -9.61 -4.64
C PRO A 193 5.54 -8.70 -5.79
N GLU A 194 6.13 -7.51 -5.88
CA GLU A 194 5.81 -6.52 -6.91
C GLU A 194 6.16 -7.04 -8.30
N ARG A 195 7.33 -7.68 -8.45
CA ARG A 195 7.80 -8.19 -9.74
C ARG A 195 6.92 -9.34 -10.22
N LEU A 196 6.56 -10.26 -9.33
CA LEU A 196 5.68 -11.38 -9.68
C LEU A 196 4.30 -10.87 -10.11
N LEU A 197 3.69 -9.95 -9.36
CA LEU A 197 2.37 -9.40 -9.70
C LEU A 197 2.37 -8.61 -11.02
N LEU A 198 3.41 -7.84 -11.30
CA LEU A 198 3.56 -7.14 -12.60
C LEU A 198 3.66 -8.14 -13.77
N GLU A 199 4.51 -9.16 -13.64
CA GLU A 199 4.67 -10.16 -14.71
C GLU A 199 3.43 -11.03 -14.93
N LEU A 200 2.62 -11.22 -13.88
CA LEU A 200 1.32 -11.88 -13.99
C LEU A 200 0.23 -10.98 -14.61
N GLY A 201 0.52 -9.70 -14.83
CA GLY A 201 -0.45 -8.72 -15.33
C GLY A 201 -1.51 -8.33 -14.30
N ALA A 202 -1.22 -8.45 -13.00
CA ALA A 202 -2.12 -8.00 -11.94
C ALA A 202 -2.26 -6.46 -11.90
N PHE A 203 -1.27 -5.76 -12.45
CA PHE A 203 -1.29 -4.32 -12.70
C PHE A 203 -0.87 -4.06 -14.14
N ALA A 204 -1.47 -3.06 -14.79
CA ALA A 204 -1.16 -2.74 -16.18
C ALA A 204 0.22 -2.07 -16.33
N SER A 205 0.72 -1.41 -15.29
CA SER A 205 2.03 -0.75 -15.28
C SER A 205 2.62 -0.66 -13.86
N PRO A 206 3.93 -0.35 -13.72
CA PRO A 206 4.52 0.00 -12.43
C PRO A 206 3.82 1.19 -11.75
N LEU A 207 3.32 2.17 -12.53
CA LEU A 207 2.54 3.29 -12.02
C LEU A 207 1.25 2.80 -11.35
N ASP A 208 0.51 1.91 -12.01
CA ASP A 208 -0.73 1.35 -11.47
C ASP A 208 -0.48 0.53 -10.20
N LEU A 209 0.63 -0.22 -10.16
CA LEU A 209 1.04 -0.94 -8.95
C LEU A 209 1.27 0.04 -7.79
N HIS A 210 2.07 1.09 -8.01
CA HIS A 210 2.36 2.07 -6.97
C HIS A 210 1.11 2.80 -6.51
N LEU A 211 0.24 3.19 -7.44
CA LEU A 211 -1.03 3.86 -7.13
C LEU A 211 -1.99 2.94 -6.38
N ALA A 212 -2.15 1.68 -6.81
CA ALA A 212 -3.02 0.71 -6.14
C ALA A 212 -2.51 0.34 -4.74
N ARG A 213 -1.19 0.22 -4.58
CA ARG A 213 -0.56 0.03 -3.26
C ARG A 213 -0.82 1.21 -2.34
N PHE A 214 -0.59 2.43 -2.83
CA PHE A 214 -0.86 3.67 -2.08
C PHE A 214 -2.35 3.78 -1.71
N ALA A 215 -3.26 3.44 -2.65
CA ALA A 215 -4.69 3.40 -2.40
C ALA A 215 -5.06 2.40 -1.30
N ALA A 216 -4.56 1.16 -1.37
CA ALA A 216 -4.86 0.16 -0.35
C ALA A 216 -4.36 0.56 1.06
N GLU A 217 -3.25 1.30 1.13
CA GLU A 217 -2.69 1.74 2.41
C GLU A 217 -3.38 2.97 3.00
N HIS A 218 -3.66 3.99 2.17
CA HIS A 218 -4.09 5.30 2.63
C HIS A 218 -5.53 5.66 2.23
N PHE A 219 -6.09 5.00 1.22
CA PHE A 219 -7.44 5.24 0.68
C PHE A 219 -8.20 3.92 0.49
N PRO A 220 -8.43 3.13 1.57
CA PRO A 220 -9.04 1.80 1.47
C PRO A 220 -10.48 1.82 0.91
N HIS A 221 -11.12 2.99 0.88
CA HIS A 221 -12.44 3.22 0.32
C HIS A 221 -12.42 3.90 -1.06
N GLY A 222 -11.23 4.01 -1.68
CA GLY A 222 -11.00 4.69 -2.94
C GLY A 222 -10.71 6.19 -2.79
N PHE A 223 -10.33 6.83 -3.88
CA PHE A 223 -9.99 8.26 -3.92
C PHE A 223 -11.21 9.19 -3.96
N GLY A 224 -12.38 8.64 -4.33
CA GLY A 224 -13.60 9.40 -4.48
C GLY A 224 -14.00 10.10 -3.18
N ILE A 225 -14.61 11.28 -3.33
CA ILE A 225 -15.22 12.01 -2.23
C ILE A 225 -16.73 11.82 -2.36
N ALA A 226 -17.33 11.13 -1.40
CA ALA A 226 -18.78 11.00 -1.30
C ALA A 226 -19.26 11.91 -0.16
N LEU A 227 -20.12 12.86 -0.49
CA LEU A 227 -20.77 13.75 0.49
C LEU A 227 -22.28 13.46 0.51
N SER A 228 -22.88 13.64 1.68
CA SER A 228 -24.32 13.51 1.89
C SER A 228 -25.14 14.67 1.31
N GLY A 229 -24.52 15.83 1.10
CA GLY A 229 -25.14 17.05 0.59
C GLY A 229 -24.31 17.79 -0.46
N ASP A 230 -24.82 18.94 -0.92
CA ASP A 230 -24.11 19.82 -1.86
C ASP A 230 -22.92 20.50 -1.14
N PRO A 231 -21.66 20.32 -1.61
CA PRO A 231 -20.50 20.97 -1.00
C PRO A 231 -20.53 22.50 -1.09
N LEU A 232 -21.42 23.08 -1.88
CA LEU A 232 -21.57 24.53 -2.05
C LEU A 232 -22.80 25.10 -1.34
N ASP A 233 -23.47 24.31 -0.48
CA ASP A 233 -24.63 24.77 0.26
C ASP A 233 -24.28 26.00 1.13
N GLY A 234 -25.07 27.07 1.01
CA GLY A 234 -24.81 28.36 1.65
C GLY A 234 -23.58 29.14 1.16
N PHE A 235 -22.59 28.48 0.53
CA PHE A 235 -21.33 29.10 0.11
C PHE A 235 -21.54 30.26 -0.87
N ARG A 236 -22.35 30.06 -1.93
CA ARG A 236 -22.58 31.10 -2.95
C ARG A 236 -23.18 32.37 -2.35
N ALA A 237 -24.17 32.21 -1.47
CA ALA A 237 -24.82 33.33 -0.80
C ALA A 237 -23.87 34.06 0.16
N ALA A 238 -22.92 33.34 0.79
CA ALA A 238 -21.88 33.96 1.60
C ALA A 238 -20.89 34.77 0.73
N VAL A 239 -20.47 34.22 -0.41
CA VAL A 239 -19.57 34.90 -1.36
C VAL A 239 -20.20 36.17 -1.95
N GLU A 240 -21.49 36.15 -2.26
CA GLU A 240 -22.21 37.33 -2.79
C GLU A 240 -22.28 38.50 -1.80
N GLN A 241 -22.24 38.21 -0.48
CA GLN A 241 -22.23 39.24 0.56
C GLN A 241 -20.86 39.89 0.77
N LEU A 242 -19.80 39.28 0.22
CA LEU A 242 -18.46 39.84 0.31
C LEU A 242 -18.31 41.08 -0.59
N PRO A 243 -17.65 42.14 -0.10
CA PRO A 243 -17.31 43.29 -0.92
C PRO A 243 -16.41 42.84 -2.09
N LEU A 244 -16.51 43.54 -3.22
CA LEU A 244 -15.55 43.37 -4.30
C LEU A 244 -14.35 44.27 -4.02
N ALA A 245 -13.16 43.70 -4.03
CA ALA A 245 -11.91 44.42 -3.95
C ALA A 245 -11.84 45.43 -5.08
N ASP A 246 -11.49 46.67 -4.76
CA ASP A 246 -11.30 47.70 -5.78
C ASP A 246 -9.99 47.50 -6.55
N ILE A 247 -9.22 46.43 -6.33
CA ILE A 247 -7.91 46.17 -6.92
C ILE A 247 -7.88 44.84 -7.67
N ASP A 248 -7.27 44.85 -8.85
CA ASP A 248 -7.05 43.66 -9.66
C ASP A 248 -5.85 42.87 -9.13
N THR A 249 -5.91 41.55 -9.22
CA THR A 249 -4.89 40.63 -8.69
C THR A 249 -4.32 39.73 -9.78
N PHE A 250 -3.12 39.18 -9.56
CA PHE A 250 -2.52 38.18 -10.42
C PHE A 250 -1.84 37.09 -9.60
N SER A 251 -1.88 35.84 -10.05
CA SER A 251 -1.14 34.74 -9.41
C SER A 251 0.19 34.49 -10.11
N ILE A 252 1.10 33.79 -9.45
CA ILE A 252 2.37 33.31 -10.01
C ILE A 252 2.52 31.85 -9.58
N ASP A 253 2.40 30.91 -10.52
CA ASP A 253 2.45 29.48 -10.21
C ASP A 253 3.22 28.67 -11.27
N ASP A 254 3.40 27.38 -11.02
CA ASP A 254 3.86 26.45 -12.06
C ASP A 254 2.75 26.21 -13.11
N SER A 255 3.11 25.96 -14.37
CA SER A 255 2.15 25.68 -15.45
C SER A 255 1.25 24.47 -15.23
N THR A 256 1.61 23.57 -14.30
CA THR A 256 0.80 22.41 -13.92
C THR A 256 -0.15 22.69 -12.75
N THR A 257 -0.07 23.87 -12.12
CA THR A 257 -0.93 24.24 -11.01
C THR A 257 -2.36 24.44 -11.49
N THR A 258 -3.28 23.78 -10.78
CA THR A 258 -4.72 23.76 -11.08
C THR A 258 -5.58 24.15 -9.87
N GLU A 259 -4.99 24.12 -8.67
CA GLU A 259 -5.55 24.69 -7.44
C GLU A 259 -4.72 25.94 -7.14
N ILE A 260 -5.18 27.11 -7.57
CA ILE A 260 -4.45 28.37 -7.33
C ILE A 260 -4.94 28.93 -5.99
N ASP A 261 -4.09 28.83 -4.98
CA ASP A 261 -4.41 29.21 -3.60
C ASP A 261 -4.13 30.69 -3.32
N ASP A 262 -3.19 31.31 -4.03
CA ASP A 262 -2.78 32.68 -3.76
C ASP A 262 -2.68 33.57 -5.01
N SER A 263 -2.93 34.87 -4.81
CA SER A 263 -2.68 35.91 -5.79
C SER A 263 -2.18 37.17 -5.10
N LEU A 264 -1.53 38.05 -5.85
CA LEU A 264 -0.93 39.28 -5.37
C LEU A 264 -1.56 40.48 -6.07
N SER A 265 -1.54 41.63 -5.39
CA SER A 265 -1.86 42.92 -6.01
C SER A 265 -0.93 44.00 -5.54
N VAL A 266 -0.76 45.03 -6.38
CA VAL A 266 0.05 46.21 -6.05
C VAL A 266 -0.65 47.45 -6.59
N ARG A 267 -0.71 48.49 -5.78
CA ARG A 267 -1.30 49.78 -6.16
C ARG A 267 -0.52 50.92 -5.54
N ARG A 268 -0.28 51.97 -6.32
CA ARG A 268 0.22 53.24 -5.79
C ARG A 268 -0.86 53.90 -4.92
N ILE A 269 -0.48 54.33 -3.72
CA ILE A 269 -1.33 55.12 -2.81
C ILE A 269 -0.61 56.44 -2.46
N GLU A 270 -1.31 57.34 -1.78
CA GLU A 270 -0.68 58.55 -1.26
C GLU A 270 0.44 58.18 -0.27
N GLY A 271 1.66 58.63 -0.55
CA GLY A 271 2.83 58.37 0.31
C GLY A 271 3.47 56.98 0.18
N GLY A 272 3.01 56.13 -0.76
CA GLY A 272 3.57 54.78 -0.87
C GLY A 272 2.87 53.80 -1.79
N TRP A 273 2.87 52.53 -1.39
CA TRP A 273 2.25 51.43 -2.12
C TRP A 273 1.35 50.62 -1.21
N ARG A 274 0.23 50.13 -1.74
CA ARG A 274 -0.58 49.08 -1.14
C ARG A 274 -0.29 47.77 -1.86
N ILE A 275 0.11 46.77 -1.11
CA ILE A 275 0.40 45.42 -1.60
C ILE A 275 -0.61 44.48 -0.95
N GLY A 276 -1.30 43.68 -1.75
CA GLY A 276 -2.25 42.67 -1.30
C GLY A 276 -1.69 41.26 -1.48
N VAL A 277 -1.87 40.41 -0.46
CA VAL A 277 -1.72 38.96 -0.53
C VAL A 277 -3.10 38.35 -0.34
N HIS A 278 -3.63 37.71 -1.37
CA HIS A 278 -5.01 37.23 -1.43
C HIS A 278 -5.01 35.71 -1.45
N ILE A 279 -5.52 35.09 -0.39
CA ILE A 279 -5.57 33.64 -0.25
C ILE A 279 -7.00 33.16 -0.52
N ALA A 280 -7.18 32.15 -1.36
CA ALA A 280 -8.45 31.52 -1.65
C ALA A 280 -9.19 31.19 -0.34
N ALA A 281 -10.52 31.36 -0.33
CA ALA A 281 -11.32 31.23 0.88
C ALA A 281 -12.25 30.00 0.92
N PRO A 282 -11.75 28.76 0.76
CA PRO A 282 -12.58 27.55 0.86
C PRO A 282 -13.18 27.39 2.26
N GLY A 283 -12.58 28.01 3.30
CA GLY A 283 -13.12 28.03 4.66
C GLY A 283 -14.55 28.59 4.78
N LEU A 284 -15.03 29.38 3.80
CA LEU A 284 -16.42 29.83 3.75
C LEU A 284 -17.42 28.68 3.50
N ALA A 285 -16.97 27.57 2.90
CA ALA A 285 -17.78 26.37 2.64
C ALA A 285 -17.57 25.26 3.69
N ILE A 286 -16.65 25.45 4.65
CA ILE A 286 -16.21 24.39 5.56
C ILE A 286 -16.50 24.79 7.01
N PRO A 287 -17.76 24.70 7.48
CA PRO A 287 -18.08 24.87 8.88
C PRO A 287 -17.34 23.83 9.75
N PRO A 288 -16.88 24.19 10.96
CA PRO A 288 -16.29 23.23 11.89
C PRO A 288 -17.24 22.07 12.20
N GLY A 289 -16.75 20.83 12.09
CA GLY A 289 -17.52 19.61 12.29
C GLY A 289 -18.40 19.18 11.11
N SER A 290 -18.37 19.91 9.98
CA SER A 290 -19.04 19.49 8.75
C SER A 290 -18.38 18.24 8.14
N GLU A 291 -19.08 17.58 7.21
CA GLU A 291 -18.55 16.42 6.48
C GLU A 291 -17.25 16.75 5.73
N ILE A 292 -17.16 17.95 5.15
CA ILE A 292 -15.96 18.43 4.44
C ILE A 292 -14.81 18.72 5.44
N ASP A 293 -15.08 19.28 6.62
CA ASP A 293 -14.06 19.50 7.66
C ASP A 293 -13.46 18.17 8.12
N LEU A 294 -14.31 17.18 8.42
CA LEU A 294 -13.86 15.86 8.84
C LEU A 294 -13.03 15.16 7.75
N LEU A 295 -13.48 15.23 6.50
CA LEU A 295 -12.76 14.69 5.34
C LEU A 295 -11.40 15.37 5.14
N ALA A 296 -11.35 16.70 5.18
CA ALA A 296 -10.12 17.46 4.99
C ALA A 296 -9.09 17.13 6.10
N ARG A 297 -9.54 16.97 7.35
CA ARG A 297 -8.69 16.53 8.47
C ARG A 297 -8.18 15.10 8.31
N GLU A 298 -9.01 14.19 7.80
CA GLU A 298 -8.59 12.82 7.50
C GLU A 298 -7.53 12.79 6.40
N ARG A 299 -7.71 13.58 5.33
CA ARG A 299 -6.76 13.66 4.21
C ARG A 299 -5.49 14.45 4.52
N MET A 300 -5.57 15.44 5.42
CA MET A 300 -4.52 16.39 5.83
C MET A 300 -4.01 17.33 4.72
N SER A 301 -3.75 16.82 3.51
CA SER A 301 -3.27 17.60 2.36
C SER A 301 -3.70 16.97 1.03
N THR A 302 -3.60 17.74 -0.05
CA THR A 302 -3.64 17.18 -1.41
C THR A 302 -2.38 16.32 -1.61
N VAL A 303 -2.54 15.12 -2.18
CA VAL A 303 -1.43 14.25 -2.53
C VAL A 303 -1.01 14.57 -3.96
N TYR A 304 0.18 15.14 -4.11
CA TYR A 304 0.78 15.42 -5.41
C TYR A 304 1.69 14.29 -5.85
N MET A 305 1.54 13.82 -7.09
CA MET A 305 2.38 12.77 -7.68
C MET A 305 2.67 13.06 -9.15
N PRO A 306 3.76 12.50 -9.73
CA PRO A 306 4.00 12.65 -11.16
C PRO A 306 2.79 12.17 -11.97
N GLY A 307 2.26 13.04 -12.84
CA GLY A 307 1.12 12.73 -13.71
C GLY A 307 -0.27 12.84 -13.06
N GLY A 308 -0.39 13.24 -11.78
CA GLY A 308 -1.71 13.40 -11.18
C GLY A 308 -1.71 13.94 -9.74
N LYS A 309 -2.91 14.02 -9.17
CA LYS A 309 -3.10 14.42 -7.77
C LYS A 309 -4.35 13.76 -7.20
N ILE A 310 -4.37 13.58 -5.88
CA ILE A 310 -5.58 13.24 -5.12
C ILE A 310 -5.90 14.44 -4.25
N THR A 311 -6.98 15.13 -4.57
CA THR A 311 -7.33 16.40 -3.94
C THR A 311 -7.76 16.24 -2.49
N MET A 312 -7.42 17.19 -1.64
CA MET A 312 -7.93 17.25 -0.26
C MET A 312 -9.43 17.54 -0.23
N LEU A 313 -9.87 18.44 -1.11
CA LEU A 313 -11.22 18.97 -1.17
C LEU A 313 -12.00 18.42 -2.38
N PRO A 314 -13.35 18.47 -2.34
CA PRO A 314 -14.18 18.13 -3.49
C PRO A 314 -13.94 19.06 -4.68
N GLU A 315 -13.95 18.51 -5.89
CA GLU A 315 -13.76 19.26 -7.14
C GLU A 315 -14.69 20.49 -7.28
N PRO A 316 -16.00 20.41 -6.94
CA PRO A 316 -16.87 21.59 -7.03
C PRO A 316 -16.44 22.74 -6.10
N LEU A 317 -15.86 22.43 -4.93
CA LEU A 317 -15.37 23.43 -4.00
C LEU A 317 -14.06 24.04 -4.48
N ILE A 318 -13.15 23.22 -5.01
CA ILE A 318 -11.91 23.68 -5.65
C ILE A 318 -12.22 24.65 -6.79
N ALA A 319 -13.08 24.25 -7.73
CA ALA A 319 -13.47 25.10 -8.86
C ALA A 319 -14.19 26.41 -8.46
N ALA A 320 -14.77 26.44 -7.25
CA ALA A 320 -15.44 27.60 -6.70
C ALA A 320 -14.51 28.52 -5.88
N CYS A 321 -13.27 28.11 -5.60
CA CYS A 321 -12.31 28.86 -4.79
C CYS A 321 -10.97 29.13 -5.47
N SER A 322 -10.55 28.31 -6.43
CA SER A 322 -9.30 28.51 -7.19
C SER A 322 -9.27 29.90 -7.80
N LEU A 323 -8.17 30.63 -7.59
CA LEU A 323 -8.00 32.01 -8.06
C LEU A 323 -7.67 32.05 -9.56
N ASP A 324 -8.60 31.54 -10.39
CA ASP A 324 -8.44 31.45 -11.83
C ASP A 324 -8.65 32.81 -12.52
N GLU A 325 -7.85 33.06 -13.55
CA GLU A 325 -7.88 34.26 -14.38
C GLU A 325 -9.27 34.52 -15.00
N GLY A 326 -9.65 35.79 -15.02
CA GLY A 326 -10.89 36.28 -15.62
C GLY A 326 -12.11 36.15 -14.69
N ARG A 327 -11.94 35.72 -13.44
CA ARG A 327 -13.03 35.49 -12.48
C ARG A 327 -12.92 36.39 -11.25
N GLU A 328 -14.07 36.63 -10.63
CA GLU A 328 -14.17 37.22 -9.29
C GLU A 328 -14.25 36.07 -8.28
N MET A 329 -13.21 35.93 -7.46
CA MET A 329 -13.03 34.78 -6.58
C MET A 329 -12.99 35.20 -5.11
N PRO A 330 -13.57 34.42 -4.19
CA PRO A 330 -13.54 34.75 -2.77
C PRO A 330 -12.14 34.53 -2.19
N ALA A 331 -11.64 35.54 -1.46
CA ALA A 331 -10.33 35.51 -0.83
C ALA A 331 -10.37 36.11 0.58
N LEU A 332 -9.45 35.63 1.42
CA LEU A 332 -8.99 36.35 2.59
C LEU A 332 -7.73 37.12 2.19
N SER A 333 -7.84 38.44 2.18
CA SER A 333 -6.76 39.34 1.77
C SER A 333 -6.04 39.92 2.97
N LEU A 334 -4.72 39.90 2.95
CA LEU A 334 -3.86 40.77 3.77
C LEU A 334 -3.37 41.92 2.90
N TYR A 335 -3.66 43.15 3.33
CA TYR A 335 -3.10 44.36 2.72
C TYR A 335 -2.01 44.92 3.61
N VAL A 336 -0.89 45.27 3.01
CA VAL A 336 0.19 46.04 3.64
C VAL A 336 0.42 47.33 2.86
N ASP A 337 0.47 48.44 3.57
CA ASP A 337 0.86 49.74 3.04
C ASP A 337 2.35 49.93 3.34
N THR A 338 3.13 50.25 2.32
CA THR A 338 4.56 50.56 2.43
C THR A 338 4.80 52.05 2.23
N ASP A 339 6.00 52.51 2.57
CA ASP A 339 6.52 53.81 2.16
C ASP A 339 6.73 53.94 0.64
N GLU A 340 7.16 55.11 0.16
CA GLU A 340 7.42 55.38 -1.26
C GLU A 340 8.48 54.47 -1.88
N SER A 341 9.44 54.00 -1.07
CA SER A 341 10.49 53.08 -1.50
C SER A 341 9.96 51.68 -1.78
N GLY A 342 8.88 51.27 -1.12
CA GLY A 342 8.35 49.90 -1.21
C GLY A 342 9.01 48.93 -0.23
N GLU A 343 9.85 49.40 0.70
CA GLU A 343 10.69 48.54 1.54
C GLU A 343 10.21 48.48 2.99
N VAL A 344 9.50 49.50 3.47
CA VAL A 344 9.09 49.61 4.87
C VAL A 344 7.57 49.56 4.97
N ILE A 345 7.04 48.54 5.66
CA ILE A 345 5.62 48.44 5.98
C ILE A 345 5.27 49.48 7.05
N VAL A 346 4.27 50.32 6.76
CA VAL A 346 3.78 51.41 7.61
C VAL A 346 2.34 51.20 8.09
N GLY A 347 1.61 50.25 7.51
CA GLY A 347 0.26 49.89 7.92
C GLY A 347 -0.16 48.55 7.34
N GLN A 348 -1.15 47.91 7.96
CA GLN A 348 -1.69 46.65 7.47
C GLN A 348 -3.12 46.42 7.96
N TYR A 349 -3.89 45.65 7.20
CA TYR A 349 -5.20 45.14 7.61
C TYR A 349 -5.58 43.89 6.82
N SER A 350 -6.51 43.09 7.35
CA SER A 350 -7.06 41.94 6.64
C SER A 350 -8.54 42.12 6.33
N GLN A 351 -8.99 41.53 5.22
CA GLN A 351 -10.38 41.62 4.77
C GLN A 351 -10.80 40.36 4.02
N ALA A 352 -11.97 39.82 4.36
CA ALA A 352 -12.65 38.83 3.52
C ALA A 352 -13.40 39.56 2.41
N GLU A 353 -13.13 39.21 1.16
CA GLU A 353 -13.65 39.92 -0.01
C GLU A 353 -13.68 39.01 -1.25
N ARG A 354 -14.18 39.54 -2.37
CA ARG A 354 -13.96 38.97 -3.69
C ARG A 354 -12.87 39.74 -4.40
N VAL A 355 -11.95 39.04 -5.06
CA VAL A 355 -10.87 39.64 -5.84
C VAL A 355 -11.05 39.33 -7.31
N ARG A 356 -10.72 40.28 -8.19
CA ARG A 356 -10.71 40.05 -9.64
C ARG A 356 -9.32 39.61 -10.07
N VAL A 357 -9.21 38.35 -10.48
CA VAL A 357 -7.94 37.81 -10.98
C VAL A 357 -7.82 38.15 -12.46
N VAL A 358 -6.83 38.96 -12.82
CA VAL A 358 -6.64 39.45 -14.21
C VAL A 358 -5.51 38.75 -14.97
N ALA A 359 -4.73 37.90 -14.29
CA ALA A 359 -3.71 37.05 -14.90
C ALA A 359 -3.30 35.90 -13.97
N ASN A 360 -3.11 34.70 -14.51
CA ASN A 360 -2.34 33.65 -13.85
C ASN A 360 -0.97 33.50 -14.53
N LEU A 361 0.06 34.10 -13.93
CA LEU A 361 1.43 34.08 -14.45
C LEU A 361 2.10 32.73 -14.20
N ARG A 362 2.98 32.29 -15.11
CA ARG A 362 3.64 30.97 -15.04
C ARG A 362 5.16 31.08 -14.96
N HIS A 363 5.77 30.41 -13.99
CA HIS A 363 7.22 30.45 -13.75
C HIS A 363 8.05 30.08 -14.98
N ASP A 364 7.70 28.98 -15.66
CA ASP A 364 8.43 28.47 -16.82
C ASP A 364 8.43 29.42 -18.02
N LEU A 365 7.45 30.31 -18.10
CA LEU A 365 7.35 31.33 -19.14
C LEU A 365 8.09 32.63 -18.79
N LEU A 366 8.32 32.88 -17.50
CA LEU A 366 8.68 34.21 -17.01
C LEU A 366 10.01 34.31 -16.27
N ASP A 367 10.53 33.23 -15.69
CA ASP A 367 11.78 33.26 -14.93
C ASP A 367 12.98 33.70 -15.79
N GLY A 368 12.93 33.48 -17.11
CA GLY A 368 13.92 33.99 -18.06
C GLY A 368 13.79 35.47 -18.41
N VAL A 369 12.60 36.06 -18.20
CA VAL A 369 12.28 37.46 -18.49
C VAL A 369 12.50 38.33 -17.25
N TYR A 370 12.02 37.89 -16.09
CA TYR A 370 12.14 38.59 -14.82
C TYR A 370 13.31 38.02 -14.00
N THR A 371 14.46 38.64 -14.17
CA THR A 371 15.68 38.37 -13.41
C THR A 371 15.97 39.49 -12.41
N GLU A 372 16.86 39.24 -11.45
CA GLU A 372 17.27 40.28 -10.48
C GLU A 372 17.77 41.53 -11.21
N GLU A 373 18.53 41.34 -12.30
CA GLU A 373 19.04 42.44 -13.11
C GLU A 373 17.90 43.26 -13.72
N THR A 374 16.90 42.61 -14.32
CA THR A 374 15.77 43.31 -14.96
C THR A 374 14.86 44.04 -13.97
N LEU A 375 14.68 43.51 -12.75
CA LEU A 375 13.87 44.17 -11.72
C LEU A 375 14.65 45.23 -10.95
N ASN A 376 15.97 45.13 -10.85
CA ASN A 376 16.81 46.14 -10.21
C ASN A 376 17.16 47.32 -11.14
N GLN A 377 17.01 47.17 -12.46
CA GLN A 377 17.15 48.29 -13.39
C GLN A 377 16.06 49.34 -13.16
N ALA A 378 16.47 50.57 -12.82
CA ALA A 378 15.57 51.70 -12.71
C ALA A 378 14.84 51.92 -14.04
N ALA A 379 13.54 52.26 -13.98
CA ALA A 379 12.73 52.62 -15.16
C ALA A 379 13.29 53.87 -15.83
N GLY A 380 14.36 53.72 -16.63
CA GLY A 380 15.14 54.87 -17.07
C GLY A 380 16.50 54.56 -17.72
N SER A 381 16.69 53.43 -18.39
CA SER A 381 17.77 53.31 -19.39
C SER A 381 17.57 52.10 -20.32
N GLY A 382 17.14 52.38 -21.56
CA GLY A 382 17.58 51.73 -22.78
C GLY A 382 17.35 50.21 -22.95
N ALA A 383 16.43 49.88 -23.85
CA ALA A 383 16.47 48.61 -24.58
C ALA A 383 17.84 48.41 -25.25
N ALA A 384 18.67 47.50 -24.74
CA ALA A 384 19.79 46.91 -25.46
C ALA A 384 20.34 45.66 -24.73
N GLY A 385 20.11 44.48 -25.32
CA GLY A 385 21.02 43.34 -25.20
C GLY A 385 20.62 42.20 -24.28
N ALA A 386 19.62 41.39 -24.68
CA ALA A 386 19.53 40.01 -24.20
C ALA A 386 20.54 39.16 -24.98
N GLY A 387 21.72 38.94 -24.38
CA GLY A 387 22.74 38.03 -24.88
C GLY A 387 22.40 36.59 -24.53
N ALA A 388 22.36 35.73 -25.56
CA ALA A 388 22.10 34.31 -25.45
C ALA A 388 23.08 33.60 -24.50
N ALA A 389 22.54 32.77 -23.60
CA ALA A 389 23.30 31.76 -22.88
C ALA A 389 22.47 30.49 -22.68
N GLY A 390 22.98 29.36 -23.22
CA GLY A 390 22.70 28.02 -22.71
C GLY A 390 21.65 27.19 -23.45
N SER A 391 21.97 26.70 -24.64
CA SER A 391 21.23 25.61 -25.30
C SER A 391 21.42 24.29 -24.55
N GLY A 392 20.38 23.85 -23.82
CA GLY A 392 20.21 22.46 -23.38
C GLY A 392 19.07 21.84 -24.17
N ALA A 393 19.35 20.74 -24.87
CA ALA A 393 18.42 20.12 -25.81
C ALA A 393 17.18 19.53 -25.10
N ALA A 394 15.99 19.97 -25.52
CA ALA A 394 14.71 19.30 -25.27
C ALA A 394 13.88 19.32 -26.57
N GLY A 395 13.12 18.25 -26.79
CA GLY A 395 12.42 17.96 -28.04
C GLY A 395 11.43 19.04 -28.48
N LYS A 396 11.28 19.14 -29.81
CA LYS A 396 10.40 20.05 -30.55
C LYS A 396 8.95 19.98 -30.08
N VAL A 397 8.60 20.88 -29.16
CA VAL A 397 7.36 21.65 -29.24
C VAL A 397 7.78 23.03 -29.72
N ASP A 398 6.90 23.75 -30.43
CA ASP A 398 7.18 25.04 -31.08
C ASP A 398 7.49 26.15 -30.05
N SER A 399 8.66 26.05 -29.40
CA SER A 399 9.15 26.90 -28.31
C SER A 399 9.37 28.34 -28.74
N ASP A 400 9.64 28.54 -30.02
CA ASP A 400 9.94 29.84 -30.59
C ASP A 400 8.67 30.68 -30.79
N ALA A 401 7.52 30.03 -31.04
CA ALA A 401 6.23 30.70 -31.11
C ALA A 401 5.71 31.16 -29.74
N VAL A 402 5.96 30.38 -28.68
CA VAL A 402 5.59 30.73 -27.29
C VAL A 402 6.52 31.83 -26.75
N ALA A 403 7.82 31.77 -27.03
CA ALA A 403 8.78 32.79 -26.62
C ALA A 403 8.55 34.15 -27.32
N ALA A 404 8.10 34.15 -28.58
CA ALA A 404 7.80 35.38 -29.32
C ALA A 404 6.51 36.08 -28.83
N VAL A 405 5.50 35.31 -28.38
CA VAL A 405 4.28 35.87 -27.74
C VAL A 405 4.61 36.40 -26.34
N ALA A 406 5.55 35.76 -25.63
CA ALA A 406 5.97 36.19 -24.30
C ALA A 406 6.73 37.53 -24.29
N ALA A 407 7.50 37.81 -25.34
CA ALA A 407 8.36 38.99 -25.42
C ALA A 407 7.61 40.32 -25.63
N ASP A 408 6.37 40.31 -26.13
CA ASP A 408 5.60 41.54 -26.41
C ASP A 408 4.38 41.72 -25.46
N ALA A 409 3.86 40.63 -24.86
CA ALA A 409 2.66 40.67 -24.01
C ALA A 409 2.91 40.76 -22.50
N LEU A 410 4.07 40.33 -21.99
CA LEU A 410 4.32 40.22 -20.54
C LEU A 410 4.92 41.41 -19.77
N PRO A 411 5.22 42.60 -20.33
CA PRO A 411 5.61 43.77 -19.50
C PRO A 411 4.52 44.28 -18.54
N ARG A 412 3.27 43.78 -18.65
CA ARG A 412 2.08 44.33 -17.96
C ARG A 412 2.25 44.50 -16.45
N PHE A 413 2.93 43.56 -15.77
CA PHE A 413 3.10 43.58 -14.31
C PHE A 413 4.52 43.99 -13.87
N ALA A 414 5.32 44.57 -14.75
CA ALA A 414 6.72 44.86 -14.45
C ALA A 414 6.89 45.88 -13.33
N GLU A 415 6.00 46.86 -13.16
CA GLU A 415 6.08 47.83 -12.07
C GLU A 415 5.72 47.19 -10.73
N GLU A 416 4.62 46.43 -10.72
CA GLU A 416 4.12 45.67 -9.59
C GLU A 416 5.18 44.69 -9.10
N LEU A 417 5.79 43.91 -10.01
CA LEU A 417 6.86 42.97 -9.67
C LEU A 417 8.12 43.66 -9.13
N ARG A 418 8.48 44.86 -9.60
CA ARG A 418 9.60 45.63 -9.02
C ARG A 418 9.30 46.11 -7.62
N VAL A 419 8.07 46.52 -7.34
CA VAL A 419 7.64 46.92 -5.98
C VAL A 419 7.67 45.70 -5.06
N LEU A 420 7.07 44.58 -5.48
CA LEU A 420 7.09 43.32 -4.72
C LEU A 420 8.52 42.85 -4.46
N TRP A 421 9.41 42.97 -5.44
CA TRP A 421 10.81 42.58 -5.31
C TRP A 421 11.56 43.40 -4.26
N ARG A 422 11.33 44.72 -4.19
CA ARG A 422 11.92 45.58 -3.16
C ARG A 422 11.46 45.17 -1.76
N LEU A 423 10.16 44.94 -1.58
CA LEU A 423 9.63 44.45 -0.31
C LEU A 423 10.20 43.07 0.05
N THR A 424 10.25 42.15 -0.93
CA THR A 424 10.83 40.80 -0.80
C THR A 424 12.27 40.87 -0.27
N LEU A 425 13.11 41.73 -0.84
CA LEU A 425 14.49 41.91 -0.37
C LEU A 425 14.54 42.46 1.06
N ALA A 426 13.71 43.44 1.38
CA ALA A 426 13.64 44.04 2.72
C ALA A 426 13.21 43.02 3.80
N LEU A 427 12.14 42.26 3.53
CA LEU A 427 11.62 41.20 4.42
C LEU A 427 12.64 40.08 4.61
N SER A 428 13.22 39.59 3.51
CA SER A 428 14.22 38.54 3.52
C SER A 428 15.46 38.95 4.33
N ALA A 429 15.94 40.19 4.15
CA ALA A 429 17.05 40.73 4.93
C ALA A 429 16.72 40.90 6.43
N ALA A 430 15.47 41.28 6.76
CA ALA A 430 15.02 41.34 8.15
C ALA A 430 14.99 39.94 8.78
N ARG A 431 14.50 38.93 8.06
CA ARG A 431 14.46 37.54 8.51
C ARG A 431 15.86 36.96 8.70
N GLU A 432 16.79 37.19 7.78
CA GLU A 432 18.19 36.74 7.90
C GLU A 432 18.89 37.36 9.12
N ARG A 433 18.63 38.65 9.39
CA ARG A 433 19.11 39.33 10.61
C ARG A 433 18.59 38.65 11.88
N MET A 434 17.31 38.32 11.94
CA MET A 434 16.71 37.61 13.08
C MET A 434 17.23 36.18 13.23
N ARG A 435 17.45 35.46 12.12
CA ARG A 435 17.98 34.10 12.12
C ARG A 435 19.46 34.04 12.48
N GLY A 436 20.21 35.13 12.30
CA GLY A 436 21.65 35.22 12.57
C GLY A 436 22.54 34.47 11.57
N LYS A 437 21.97 33.93 10.49
CA LYS A 437 22.70 33.30 9.39
C LYS A 437 21.93 33.41 8.05
N PRO A 438 22.64 33.48 6.91
CA PRO A 438 22.02 33.50 5.59
C PRO A 438 21.20 32.25 5.29
N GLU A 439 20.26 32.39 4.34
CA GLU A 439 19.45 31.27 3.85
C GLU A 439 20.36 30.34 3.03
N PRO A 440 20.34 29.02 3.25
CA PRO A 440 21.03 28.10 2.36
C PRO A 440 20.31 28.04 1.00
N ARG A 441 20.84 28.75 0.00
CA ARG A 441 20.23 28.93 -1.34
C ARG A 441 20.68 27.90 -2.39
N PHE A 442 21.33 26.80 -1.97
CA PHE A 442 22.04 25.88 -2.88
C PHE A 442 21.45 24.47 -2.99
N ARG A 443 20.21 24.25 -2.56
CA ARG A 443 19.58 22.93 -2.71
C ARG A 443 18.94 22.83 -4.10
N ALA A 444 19.38 21.87 -4.89
CA ALA A 444 18.72 21.53 -6.14
C ALA A 444 17.42 20.78 -5.81
N ASP A 445 16.30 21.32 -6.28
CA ASP A 445 15.01 20.62 -6.31
C ASP A 445 14.81 20.02 -7.70
N PHE A 446 13.82 19.13 -7.82
CA PHE A 446 13.52 18.44 -9.07
C PHE A 446 12.01 18.41 -9.30
N SER A 447 11.61 18.71 -10.53
CA SER A 447 10.26 18.46 -11.02
C SER A 447 10.22 17.13 -11.75
N PHE A 448 9.16 16.36 -11.52
CA PHE A 448 8.96 15.04 -12.09
C PHE A 448 7.75 15.08 -13.00
N TYR A 449 7.95 14.71 -14.27
CA TYR A 449 6.89 14.65 -15.28
C TYR A 449 6.76 13.22 -15.80
N LEU A 450 5.53 12.84 -16.15
CA LEU A 450 5.26 11.65 -16.94
C LEU A 450 5.02 12.10 -18.37
N ASP A 451 5.93 11.76 -19.27
CA ASP A 451 5.75 12.06 -20.69
C ASP A 451 4.70 11.09 -21.27
N PRO A 452 3.78 11.57 -22.15
CA PRO A 452 2.76 10.73 -22.74
C PRO A 452 3.38 9.55 -23.52
N ALA A 453 2.89 8.35 -23.28
CA ALA A 453 3.27 7.15 -24.02
C ALA A 453 2.12 6.65 -24.92
N PRO A 454 2.43 6.00 -26.06
CA PRO A 454 1.44 5.26 -26.83
C PRO A 454 0.69 4.23 -25.97
N GLU A 455 -0.51 3.88 -26.39
CA GLU A 455 -1.32 2.87 -25.70
C GLU A 455 -0.56 1.52 -25.63
N GLY A 456 -0.32 1.04 -24.40
CA GLY A 456 0.45 -0.18 -24.15
C GLY A 456 1.95 0.02 -23.89
N GLU A 457 2.46 1.25 -23.95
CA GLU A 457 3.83 1.60 -23.56
C GLU A 457 3.89 2.28 -22.19
N GLU A 458 5.01 2.12 -21.47
CA GLU A 458 5.20 2.76 -20.18
C GLU A 458 5.55 4.26 -20.34
N PRO A 459 4.93 5.16 -19.57
CA PRO A 459 5.28 6.58 -19.59
C PRO A 459 6.71 6.77 -19.10
N LEU A 460 7.49 7.58 -19.83
CA LEU A 460 8.85 7.93 -19.42
C LEU A 460 8.80 8.99 -18.31
N VAL A 461 9.54 8.75 -17.23
CA VAL A 461 9.73 9.74 -16.17
C VAL A 461 10.80 10.72 -16.59
N ARG A 462 10.42 11.97 -16.80
CA ARG A 462 11.36 13.07 -17.05
C ARG A 462 11.59 13.85 -15.78
N ILE A 463 12.85 13.88 -15.35
CA ILE A 463 13.30 14.58 -14.15
C ILE A 463 14.02 15.85 -14.57
N VAL A 464 13.47 17.01 -14.20
CA VAL A 464 14.01 18.32 -14.57
C VAL A 464 14.52 19.00 -13.30
N PRO A 465 15.79 19.44 -13.24
CA PRO A 465 16.28 20.26 -12.15
C PRO A 465 15.50 21.58 -12.07
N ARG A 466 14.97 21.91 -10.89
CA ARG A 466 14.35 23.20 -10.60
C ARG A 466 15.35 24.06 -9.84
N ARG A 467 15.66 25.24 -10.39
CA ARG A 467 16.47 26.23 -9.70
C ARG A 467 15.58 26.93 -8.68
N ARG A 468 15.81 26.67 -7.38
CA ARG A 468 15.22 27.46 -6.31
C ARG A 468 15.71 28.91 -6.37
N ASP A 469 14.94 29.80 -5.76
CA ASP A 469 15.32 31.21 -5.58
C ASP A 469 15.34 31.97 -6.92
N SER A 470 14.49 31.58 -7.87
CA SER A 470 14.15 32.49 -8.96
C SER A 470 13.46 33.71 -8.36
N VAL A 471 13.52 34.85 -9.05
CA VAL A 471 12.99 36.11 -8.53
C VAL A 471 11.50 35.99 -8.21
N LEU A 472 10.75 35.37 -9.11
CA LEU A 472 9.31 35.18 -8.94
C LEU A 472 8.98 34.20 -7.81
N ASP A 473 9.70 33.07 -7.75
CA ASP A 473 9.59 32.08 -6.64
C ASP A 473 9.83 32.75 -5.28
N ARG A 474 10.86 33.60 -5.20
CA ARG A 474 11.20 34.32 -3.97
C ARG A 474 10.16 35.38 -3.60
N ILE A 475 9.58 36.10 -4.58
CA ILE A 475 8.49 37.04 -4.33
C ILE A 475 7.31 36.30 -3.68
N VAL A 476 6.83 35.23 -4.32
CA VAL A 476 5.69 34.44 -3.81
C VAL A 476 6.00 33.90 -2.42
N ALA A 477 7.19 33.32 -2.23
CA ALA A 477 7.61 32.78 -0.93
C ALA A 477 7.63 33.84 0.18
N GLU A 478 8.20 35.03 -0.06
CA GLU A 478 8.23 36.09 0.95
C GLU A 478 6.83 36.65 1.24
N MET A 479 5.97 36.78 0.23
CA MET A 479 4.58 37.23 0.43
C MET A 479 3.75 36.21 1.21
N ALA A 480 3.92 34.92 0.93
CA ALA A 480 3.28 33.85 1.69
C ALA A 480 3.80 33.80 3.14
N ILE A 481 5.10 34.01 3.35
CA ILE A 481 5.68 34.08 4.71
C ILE A 481 5.15 35.30 5.47
N LEU A 482 5.03 36.45 4.80
CA LEU A 482 4.43 37.65 5.40
C LEU A 482 3.00 37.36 5.85
N ALA A 483 2.14 36.83 4.97
CA ALA A 483 0.76 36.48 5.32
C ALA A 483 0.68 35.50 6.50
N ASN A 484 1.46 34.42 6.48
CA ASN A 484 1.50 33.43 7.56
C ASN A 484 2.10 33.96 8.87
N SER A 485 2.87 35.03 8.85
CA SER A 485 3.44 35.64 10.07
C SER A 485 2.48 36.62 10.75
N GLU A 486 1.52 37.15 10.00
CA GLU A 486 0.53 38.12 10.48
C GLU A 486 -0.78 37.48 10.94
N TRP A 487 -1.16 36.33 10.37
CA TRP A 487 -2.29 35.50 10.81
C TRP A 487 -1.86 34.46 11.83
#